data_AF-A0A2D4SRC5-F1
#
_entry.id   AF-A0A2D4SRC5-F1
#
_cell.length_a   1.000
_cell.length_b   1.000
_cell.length_c   1.000
_cell.angle_alpha   90.00
_cell.angle_beta   90.00
_cell.angle_gamma   90.00
#
_symmetry.space_group_name_H-M   'P 1'
#
loop_
_entity.id
_entity.type
_entity.pdbx_description
1 polymer ?
#
loop_
_entity_poly.entity_id
_entity_poly.type
_entity_poly.pdbx_seq_one_letter_code
_entity_poly.pdbx_strand_id
1 'polypeptide(L)'
;MIFFLSALLACAEKTAPSELGLFPKEPQEVIAKLKSMDELARLDIVMELMEKHPDQSSLLCPLLSGDAQKRCVSISERPHLWSEKKEERSTLSRTDFAPTDCQKGPQFRLCLEKEVKISIRKGKIERVKGLCAHIEEDTWFSECLFAAAEQATRHRGAHGYAEGVELCMEAGSFSGNCQEHLIMMLAKKAPSAHAKTMKDWALIQSASSAVRAAWSWRDRAKMEIFQERLWSEAIGVSYTGIKPVTGDVFELLSKDFHPHVRSALTRRLLQIDAPQTHKLSTWVELAQTCSTKRVGTKRSRDVESRFQAVADLWETGIQEKSISYMATSRRLVSDDDEIDLTIAVLEAAARIPPAHIPLLEEGLIHEHVLVQQTAKRLLEKIQD
;
A
#
# COMPACT_ATOMS: atom_id res chain seq x y z
N MET A 1 -22.02 75.36 21.76
CA MET A 1 -22.56 74.42 20.75
C MET A 1 -21.42 74.10 19.79
N ILE A 2 -21.36 72.87 19.28
CA ILE A 2 -20.32 72.25 18.43
C ILE A 2 -19.40 71.28 19.23
N PHE A 3 -19.91 70.07 19.42
CA PHE A 3 -19.12 68.85 19.61
C PHE A 3 -18.64 68.40 18.22
N PHE A 4 -17.34 68.32 18.00
CA PHE A 4 -16.76 67.63 16.84
C PHE A 4 -16.76 66.12 17.12
N LEU A 5 -17.80 65.43 16.64
CA LEU A 5 -17.80 63.97 16.47
C LEU A 5 -16.98 63.63 15.22
N SER A 6 -15.70 63.32 15.39
CA SER A 6 -14.91 62.66 14.34
C SER A 6 -15.27 61.17 14.30
N ALA A 7 -16.16 60.81 13.37
CA ALA A 7 -16.48 59.44 13.05
C ALA A 7 -15.26 58.74 12.41
N LEU A 8 -14.58 57.90 13.17
CA LEU A 8 -13.64 56.90 12.67
C LEU A 8 -14.44 55.81 11.94
N LEU A 9 -14.69 56.00 10.64
CA LEU A 9 -15.04 54.89 9.74
C LEU A 9 -13.77 54.06 9.52
N ALA A 10 -13.56 53.07 10.39
CA ALA A 10 -12.71 51.94 10.06
C ALA A 10 -13.40 51.17 8.93
N CYS A 11 -12.95 51.38 7.69
CA CYS A 11 -13.23 50.45 6.60
C CYS A 11 -12.65 49.10 7.00
N ALA A 12 -13.49 48.21 7.53
CA ALA A 12 -13.16 46.81 7.61
C ALA A 12 -12.96 46.35 6.15
N GLU A 13 -11.70 46.30 5.72
CA GLU A 13 -11.32 45.55 4.53
C GLU A 13 -11.92 44.16 4.73
N LYS A 14 -12.96 43.85 3.95
CA LYS A 14 -13.40 42.46 3.78
C LYS A 14 -12.21 41.75 3.20
N THR A 15 -11.39 41.15 4.05
CA THR A 15 -10.33 40.23 3.64
C THR A 15 -11.01 39.21 2.72
N ALA A 16 -10.64 39.24 1.44
CA ALA A 16 -11.12 38.27 0.49
C ALA A 16 -10.95 36.87 1.12
N PRO A 17 -11.93 35.97 0.98
CA PRO A 17 -11.80 34.63 1.52
C PRO A 17 -10.50 34.05 0.97
N SER A 18 -9.61 33.62 1.88
CA SER A 18 -8.37 32.94 1.50
C SER A 18 -8.74 31.76 0.61
N GLU A 19 -7.95 31.52 -0.44
CA GLU A 19 -8.12 30.44 -1.42
C GLU A 19 -8.40 29.09 -0.74
N LEU A 20 -7.78 28.90 0.43
CA LEU A 20 -7.87 27.74 1.31
C LEU A 20 -9.29 27.44 1.82
N GLY A 21 -10.08 28.48 2.08
CA GLY A 21 -11.47 28.36 2.54
C GLY A 21 -12.49 28.29 1.40
N LEU A 22 -12.10 28.77 0.21
CA LEU A 22 -12.95 28.77 -0.98
C LEU A 22 -12.86 27.44 -1.74
N PHE A 23 -11.68 26.81 -1.79
CA PHE A 23 -11.42 25.60 -2.57
C PHE A 23 -12.44 24.46 -2.40
N PRO A 24 -12.83 24.04 -1.17
CA PRO A 24 -13.78 22.93 -1.02
C PRO A 24 -15.20 23.27 -1.49
N LYS A 25 -15.52 24.57 -1.64
CA LYS A 25 -16.84 25.05 -2.09
C LYS A 25 -16.86 25.34 -3.59
N GLU A 26 -15.80 25.95 -4.09
CA GLU A 26 -15.71 26.50 -5.44
C GLU A 26 -14.35 26.16 -6.08
N PRO A 27 -14.04 24.86 -6.28
CA PRO A 27 -12.71 24.43 -6.71
C PRO A 27 -12.32 24.97 -8.08
N GLN A 28 -13.30 25.16 -8.98
CA GLN A 28 -13.06 25.68 -10.32
C GLN A 28 -12.62 27.16 -10.31
N GLU A 29 -13.16 27.97 -9.39
CA GLU A 29 -12.76 29.39 -9.25
C GLU A 29 -11.31 29.48 -8.75
N VAL A 30 -10.99 28.71 -7.72
CA VAL A 30 -9.62 28.64 -7.19
C VAL A 30 -8.64 28.13 -8.24
N ILE A 31 -9.00 27.09 -9.01
CA ILE A 31 -8.19 26.60 -10.13
C ILE A 31 -7.97 27.69 -11.19
N ALA A 32 -9.00 28.44 -11.57
CA ALA A 32 -8.88 29.52 -12.55
C ALA A 32 -7.93 30.62 -12.05
N LYS A 33 -8.02 30.97 -10.76
CA LYS A 33 -7.11 31.94 -10.11
C LYS A 33 -5.67 31.43 -10.08
N LEU A 34 -5.45 30.17 -9.69
CA LEU A 34 -4.11 29.57 -9.63
C LEU A 34 -3.41 29.55 -11.01
N LYS A 35 -4.15 29.39 -12.10
CA LYS A 35 -3.60 29.39 -13.46
C LYS A 35 -2.95 30.72 -13.86
N SER A 36 -3.39 31.85 -13.29
CA SER A 36 -2.83 33.17 -13.60
C SER A 36 -1.64 33.56 -12.70
N MET A 37 -1.34 32.77 -11.67
CA MET A 37 -0.21 33.03 -10.76
C MET A 37 1.12 32.60 -11.36
N ASP A 38 2.21 33.17 -10.88
CA ASP A 38 3.55 32.66 -11.19
C ASP A 38 3.72 31.22 -10.67
N GLU A 39 4.62 30.46 -11.29
CA GLU A 39 4.77 29.03 -11.01
C GLU A 39 5.19 28.74 -9.55
N LEU A 40 5.96 29.63 -8.91
CA LEU A 40 6.43 29.44 -7.55
C LEU A 40 5.32 29.70 -6.53
N ALA A 41 4.59 30.81 -6.66
CA ALA A 41 3.45 31.10 -5.81
C ALA A 41 2.34 30.04 -5.99
N ARG A 42 2.13 29.60 -7.23
CA ARG A 42 1.17 28.52 -7.53
C ARG A 42 1.56 27.21 -6.86
N LEU A 43 2.85 26.85 -6.91
CA LEU A 43 3.34 25.65 -6.22
C LEU A 43 3.07 25.73 -4.71
N ASP A 44 3.41 26.86 -4.09
CA ASP A 44 3.24 27.05 -2.64
C ASP A 44 1.77 26.87 -2.21
N ILE A 45 0.85 27.54 -2.90
CA ILE A 45 -0.59 27.44 -2.61
C ILE A 45 -1.15 26.04 -2.92
N VAL A 46 -0.71 25.41 -4.02
CA VAL A 46 -1.14 24.04 -4.33
C VAL A 46 -0.70 23.08 -3.22
N MET A 47 0.54 23.19 -2.72
CA MET A 47 1.01 22.34 -1.63
C MET A 47 0.18 22.56 -0.35
N GLU A 48 -0.14 23.81 0.00
CA GLU A 48 -0.98 24.10 1.17
C GLU A 48 -2.42 23.56 1.00
N LEU A 49 -3.00 23.70 -0.19
CA LEU A 49 -4.33 23.16 -0.50
C LEU A 49 -4.36 21.64 -0.44
N MET A 50 -3.31 20.96 -0.90
CA MET A 50 -3.20 19.51 -0.79
C MET A 50 -3.17 19.03 0.67
N GLU A 51 -2.51 19.79 1.55
CA GLU A 51 -2.45 19.46 2.98
C GLU A 51 -3.82 19.61 3.67
N LYS A 52 -4.60 20.63 3.27
CA LYS A 52 -5.92 20.89 3.87
C LYS A 52 -7.06 20.08 3.24
N HIS A 53 -6.95 19.76 1.96
CA HIS A 53 -8.00 19.11 1.17
C HIS A 53 -7.42 17.93 0.35
N PRO A 54 -6.89 16.90 1.02
CA PRO A 54 -6.14 15.82 0.38
C PRO A 54 -6.97 14.98 -0.60
N ASP A 55 -8.27 14.83 -0.35
CA ASP A 55 -9.25 14.14 -1.20
C ASP A 55 -9.44 14.82 -2.56
N GLN A 56 -9.18 16.13 -2.65
CA GLN A 56 -9.34 16.94 -3.87
C GLN A 56 -8.00 17.30 -4.52
N SER A 57 -6.88 16.86 -3.94
CA SER A 57 -5.52 17.19 -4.37
C SER A 57 -5.21 16.82 -5.83
N SER A 58 -5.79 15.74 -6.34
CA SER A 58 -5.56 15.26 -7.71
C SER A 58 -5.98 16.27 -8.79
N LEU A 59 -6.97 17.13 -8.49
CA LEU A 59 -7.45 18.19 -9.40
C LEU A 59 -6.42 19.33 -9.54
N LEU A 60 -5.52 19.50 -8.56
CA LEU A 60 -4.56 20.59 -8.52
C LEU A 60 -3.26 20.25 -9.27
N CYS A 61 -2.90 18.97 -9.35
CA CYS A 61 -1.63 18.55 -9.95
C CYS A 61 -1.43 18.98 -11.41
N PRO A 62 -2.46 18.98 -12.30
CA PRO A 62 -2.33 19.50 -13.66
C PRO A 62 -1.96 21.00 -13.75
N LEU A 63 -2.06 21.76 -12.66
CA LEU A 63 -1.70 23.18 -12.64
C LEU A 63 -0.20 23.43 -12.51
N LEU A 64 0.54 22.40 -12.11
CA LEU A 64 1.99 22.41 -11.95
C LEU A 64 2.67 21.84 -13.20
N SER A 65 3.97 22.08 -13.35
CA SER A 65 4.78 21.55 -14.45
C SER A 65 5.93 20.67 -13.94
N GLY A 66 6.51 19.87 -14.84
CA GLY A 66 7.76 19.15 -14.61
C GLY A 66 7.77 18.25 -13.36
N ASP A 67 8.78 18.41 -12.52
CA ASP A 67 8.97 17.58 -11.32
C ASP A 67 7.99 17.94 -10.18
N ALA A 68 7.49 19.18 -10.15
CA ALA A 68 6.48 19.59 -9.18
C ALA A 68 5.13 18.89 -9.44
N GLN A 69 4.72 18.77 -10.71
CA GLN A 69 3.54 18.00 -11.08
C GLN A 69 3.67 16.53 -10.69
N LYS A 70 4.81 15.90 -11.01
CA LYS A 70 5.06 14.49 -10.65
C LYS A 70 5.00 14.27 -9.15
N ARG A 71 5.58 15.20 -8.37
CA ARG A 71 5.53 15.18 -6.91
C ARG A 71 4.09 15.29 -6.40
N CYS A 72 3.32 16.26 -6.91
CA CYS A 72 1.91 16.41 -6.55
C CYS A 72 1.12 15.12 -6.80
N VAL A 73 1.25 14.53 -8.00
CA VAL A 73 0.56 13.27 -8.32
C VAL A 73 0.99 12.17 -7.34
N SER A 74 2.30 12.00 -7.13
CA SER A 74 2.83 10.98 -6.21
C SER A 74 2.31 11.13 -4.77
N ILE A 75 2.09 12.35 -4.29
CA ILE A 75 1.56 12.61 -2.94
C ILE A 75 0.05 12.39 -2.91
N SER A 76 -0.68 12.81 -3.96
CA SER A 76 -2.13 12.61 -4.07
C SER A 76 -2.51 11.12 -4.10
N GLU A 77 -1.62 10.25 -4.58
CA GLU A 77 -1.76 8.80 -4.55
C GLU A 77 -1.49 8.17 -3.16
N ARG A 78 -1.17 8.97 -2.14
CA ARG A 78 -0.85 8.54 -0.77
C ARG A 78 -1.88 9.05 0.24
N PRO A 79 -3.13 8.58 0.20
CA PRO A 79 -4.19 9.06 1.09
C PRO A 79 -3.87 8.85 2.59
N HIS A 80 -3.03 7.87 2.91
CA HIS A 80 -2.63 7.58 4.29
C HIS A 80 -1.83 8.72 4.94
N LEU A 81 -1.16 9.59 4.15
CA LEU A 81 -0.42 10.77 4.63
C LEU A 81 -1.27 11.74 5.46
N TRP A 82 -2.58 11.67 5.27
CA TRP A 82 -3.53 12.63 5.80
C TRP A 82 -4.44 12.06 6.90
N SER A 83 -4.17 10.84 7.36
CA SER A 83 -4.91 10.23 8.46
C SER A 83 -4.65 10.96 9.79
N GLU A 84 -5.69 11.10 10.62
CA GLU A 84 -5.70 11.97 11.82
C GLU A 84 -4.72 11.53 12.93
N LYS A 85 -4.31 10.27 12.95
CA LYS A 85 -3.42 9.73 14.00
C LYS A 85 -1.97 10.10 13.70
N LYS A 86 -1.54 11.24 14.23
CA LYS A 86 -0.12 11.62 14.27
C LYS A 86 0.42 11.36 15.68
N GLU A 87 1.32 10.41 15.78
CA GLU A 87 2.19 10.28 16.96
C GLU A 87 3.14 11.47 16.97
N GLU A 88 3.33 12.08 18.14
CA GLU A 88 4.29 13.18 18.28
C GLU A 88 5.69 12.71 17.92
N ARG A 89 6.43 13.57 17.21
CA ARG A 89 7.80 13.28 16.81
C ARG A 89 8.67 13.00 18.04
N SER A 90 9.25 11.81 18.07
CA SER A 90 10.41 11.53 18.92
C SER A 90 11.45 12.61 18.66
N THR A 91 11.94 13.28 19.72
CA THR A 91 12.97 14.32 19.65
C THR A 91 14.28 13.74 19.15
N LEU A 92 14.34 13.49 17.85
CA LEU A 92 15.54 13.02 17.18
C LEU A 92 16.61 14.10 17.30
N SER A 93 17.80 13.68 17.74
CA SER A 93 18.97 14.53 17.77
C SER A 93 19.22 15.04 16.36
N ARG A 94 18.99 16.33 16.13
CA ARG A 94 19.33 16.99 14.87
C ARG A 94 20.82 16.78 14.64
N THR A 95 21.15 16.04 13.58
CA THR A 95 22.52 15.85 13.15
C THR A 95 22.96 17.07 12.34
N ASP A 96 24.23 17.47 12.48
CA ASP A 96 24.79 18.69 11.87
C ASP A 96 24.97 18.61 10.33
N PHE A 97 24.20 17.78 9.63
CA PHE A 97 24.25 17.69 8.17
C PHE A 97 23.48 18.84 7.53
N ALA A 98 24.06 20.03 7.50
CA ALA A 98 23.49 21.15 6.78
C ALA A 98 23.36 20.81 5.27
N PRO A 99 22.20 21.06 4.64
CA PRO A 99 22.08 20.98 3.18
C PRO A 99 23.02 22.03 2.59
N THR A 100 23.91 21.58 1.71
CA THR A 100 25.02 22.41 1.23
C THR A 100 24.51 23.55 0.32
N ASP A 101 23.43 23.31 -0.43
CA ASP A 101 22.99 24.23 -1.50
C ASP A 101 21.48 24.58 -1.47
N CYS A 102 20.68 24.00 -0.56
CA CYS A 102 19.24 24.25 -0.51
C CYS A 102 18.90 25.50 0.31
N GLN A 103 18.59 26.61 -0.37
CA GLN A 103 18.10 27.83 0.28
C GLN A 103 16.64 27.67 0.74
N LYS A 104 16.30 28.20 1.92
CA LYS A 104 14.90 28.26 2.38
C LYS A 104 14.07 29.11 1.40
N GLY A 105 12.93 28.58 0.98
CA GLY A 105 12.03 29.20 -0.01
C GLY A 105 11.08 28.17 -0.65
N PRO A 106 10.26 28.57 -1.64
CA PRO A 106 9.22 27.69 -2.23
C PRO A 106 9.76 26.39 -2.84
N GLN A 107 11.02 26.37 -3.28
CA GLN A 107 11.68 25.19 -3.85
C GLN A 107 12.50 24.39 -2.84
N PHE A 108 12.56 24.79 -1.56
CA PHE A 108 13.41 24.16 -0.55
C PHE A 108 13.16 22.65 -0.45
N ARG A 109 11.89 22.24 -0.37
CA ARG A 109 11.51 20.82 -0.29
C ARG A 109 11.90 20.04 -1.56
N LEU A 110 11.79 20.63 -2.75
CA LEU A 110 12.20 19.98 -4.02
C LEU A 110 13.73 19.82 -4.09
N CYS A 111 14.47 20.81 -3.62
CA CYS A 111 15.92 20.74 -3.51
C CYS A 111 16.36 19.61 -2.56
N LEU A 112 15.77 19.56 -1.35
CA LEU A 112 16.06 18.50 -0.39
C LEU A 112 15.77 17.10 -0.95
N GLU A 113 14.64 16.91 -1.62
CA GLU A 113 14.30 15.62 -2.25
C GLU A 113 15.34 15.18 -3.28
N LYS A 114 15.88 16.12 -4.06
CA LYS A 114 16.96 15.84 -5.03
C LYS A 114 18.24 15.41 -4.31
N GLU A 115 18.64 16.11 -3.25
CA GLU A 115 19.81 15.73 -2.44
C GLU A 115 19.62 14.38 -1.74
N VAL A 116 18.42 14.10 -1.21
CA VAL A 116 18.04 12.82 -0.61
C VAL A 116 18.15 11.70 -1.64
N LYS A 117 17.61 11.90 -2.84
CA LYS A 117 17.69 10.94 -3.95
C LYS A 117 19.13 10.64 -4.38
N ILE A 118 20.02 11.64 -4.38
CA ILE A 118 21.44 11.44 -4.65
C ILE A 118 22.10 10.66 -3.50
N SER A 119 21.79 11.01 -2.25
CA SER A 119 22.38 10.41 -1.06
C SER A 119 21.96 8.94 -0.87
N ILE A 120 20.69 8.61 -1.12
CA ILE A 120 20.17 7.25 -1.01
C ILE A 120 20.76 6.31 -2.07
N ARG A 121 21.00 6.80 -3.29
CA ARG A 121 21.70 6.05 -4.34
C ARG A 121 23.15 5.73 -3.97
N LYS A 122 23.77 6.56 -3.14
CA LYS A 122 25.12 6.37 -2.61
C LYS A 122 25.15 5.58 -1.29
N GLY A 123 24.01 5.09 -0.81
CA GLY A 123 23.91 4.37 0.47
C GLY A 123 24.21 5.24 1.71
N LYS A 124 24.08 6.56 1.61
CA LYS A 124 24.39 7.49 2.72
C LYS A 124 23.16 7.73 3.60
N ILE A 125 22.74 6.71 4.36
CA ILE A 125 21.51 6.75 5.18
C ILE A 125 21.50 7.85 6.22
N GLU A 126 22.58 8.03 6.97
CA GLU A 126 22.67 9.11 7.97
C GLU A 126 22.55 10.51 7.36
N ARG A 127 23.12 10.72 6.15
CA ARG A 127 22.93 11.98 5.42
C ARG A 127 21.47 12.16 5.00
N VAL A 128 20.79 11.10 4.57
CA VAL A 128 19.36 11.15 4.22
C VAL A 128 18.53 11.56 5.43
N LYS A 129 18.75 10.94 6.60
CA LYS A 129 18.07 11.31 7.85
C LYS A 129 18.31 12.78 8.20
N GLY A 130 19.55 13.24 8.15
CA GLY A 130 19.92 14.63 8.40
C GLY A 130 19.25 15.62 7.44
N LEU A 131 19.22 15.31 6.14
CA LEU A 131 18.53 16.13 5.14
C LEU A 131 17.03 16.21 5.41
N CYS A 132 16.36 15.08 5.68
CA CYS A 132 14.93 15.10 6.01
C CYS A 132 14.66 15.86 7.31
N ALA A 133 15.54 15.79 8.31
CA ALA A 133 15.38 16.49 9.60
C ALA A 133 15.35 18.03 9.51
N HIS A 134 15.71 18.61 8.36
CA HIS A 134 15.56 20.04 8.07
C HIS A 134 14.13 20.45 7.71
N ILE A 135 13.24 19.50 7.47
CA ILE A 135 11.81 19.73 7.29
C ILE A 135 11.18 19.87 8.67
N GLU A 136 10.55 21.02 8.92
CA GLU A 136 10.01 21.37 10.24
C GLU A 136 8.65 20.69 10.49
N GLU A 137 7.88 20.46 9.42
CA GLU A 137 6.55 19.87 9.50
C GLU A 137 6.62 18.33 9.53
N ASP A 138 6.06 17.72 10.59
CA ASP A 138 6.20 16.28 10.85
C ASP A 138 5.68 15.37 9.72
N THR A 139 4.58 15.74 9.07
CA THR A 139 4.04 14.99 7.92
C THR A 139 5.05 14.95 6.78
N TRP A 140 5.68 16.09 6.45
CA TRP A 140 6.64 16.17 5.35
C TRP A 140 8.00 15.58 5.70
N PHE A 141 8.43 15.70 6.96
CA PHE A 141 9.58 14.99 7.49
C PHE A 141 9.42 13.47 7.29
N SER A 142 8.28 12.93 7.70
CA SER A 142 8.00 11.50 7.59
C SER A 142 7.84 11.03 6.15
N GLU A 143 7.17 11.83 5.31
CA GLU A 143 7.08 11.58 3.87
C GLU A 143 8.46 11.58 3.19
N CYS A 144 9.37 12.48 3.58
CA CYS A 144 10.74 12.49 3.08
C CYS A 144 11.46 11.17 3.36
N LEU A 145 11.33 10.66 4.60
CA LEU A 145 11.91 9.37 5.00
C LEU A 145 11.27 8.18 4.29
N PHE A 146 9.94 8.17 4.17
CA PHE A 146 9.21 7.12 3.45
C PHE A 146 9.62 7.11 1.97
N ALA A 147 9.58 8.24 1.27
CA ALA A 147 10.01 8.33 -0.12
C ALA A 147 11.48 7.90 -0.32
N ALA A 148 12.36 8.19 0.64
CA ALA A 148 13.74 7.70 0.62
C ALA A 148 13.83 6.18 0.81
N ALA A 149 13.04 5.61 1.74
CA ALA A 149 12.97 4.17 1.97
C ALA A 149 12.49 3.41 0.72
N GLU A 150 11.47 3.93 0.05
CA GLU A 150 11.00 3.40 -1.23
C GLU A 150 12.11 3.45 -2.27
N GLN A 151 12.84 4.57 -2.38
CA GLN A 151 13.93 4.70 -3.35
C GLN A 151 15.07 3.72 -3.08
N ALA A 152 15.43 3.48 -1.80
CA ALA A 152 16.41 2.49 -1.41
C ALA A 152 16.04 1.09 -1.94
N THR A 153 14.80 0.68 -1.66
CA THR A 153 14.25 -0.63 -2.03
C THR A 153 14.04 -0.74 -3.54
N ARG A 154 13.55 0.32 -4.20
CA ARG A 154 13.32 0.36 -5.65
C ARG A 154 14.61 0.18 -6.45
N HIS A 155 15.69 0.83 -6.01
CA HIS A 155 16.96 0.83 -6.75
C HIS A 155 17.82 -0.40 -6.47
N ARG A 156 17.80 -0.94 -5.25
CA ARG A 156 18.69 -2.05 -4.85
C ARG A 156 17.94 -3.36 -4.54
N GLY A 157 16.63 -3.38 -4.69
CA GLY A 157 15.79 -4.55 -4.40
C GLY A 157 15.96 -5.00 -2.95
N ALA A 158 16.12 -6.31 -2.76
CA ALA A 158 16.35 -6.92 -1.46
C ALA A 158 17.55 -6.32 -0.70
N HIS A 159 18.62 -5.93 -1.39
CA HIS A 159 19.81 -5.33 -0.76
C HIS A 159 19.52 -3.95 -0.16
N GLY A 160 18.54 -3.22 -0.68
CA GLY A 160 18.12 -1.92 -0.15
C GLY A 160 17.10 -1.99 0.97
N TYR A 161 16.55 -3.18 1.27
CA TYR A 161 15.43 -3.32 2.20
C TYR A 161 15.78 -2.96 3.64
N ALA A 162 16.93 -3.42 4.15
CA ALA A 162 17.35 -3.13 5.53
C ALA A 162 17.50 -1.62 5.79
N GLU A 163 18.12 -0.91 4.84
CA GLU A 163 18.24 0.55 4.88
C GLU A 163 16.88 1.25 4.76
N GLY A 164 15.98 0.70 3.94
CA GLY A 164 14.60 1.17 3.85
C GLY A 164 13.84 1.00 5.17
N VAL A 165 13.99 -0.13 5.86
CA VAL A 165 13.41 -0.37 7.18
C VAL A 165 13.93 0.64 8.21
N GLU A 166 15.23 0.92 8.20
CA GLU A 166 15.83 1.93 9.08
C GLU A 166 15.23 3.32 8.86
N LEU A 167 15.03 3.73 7.61
CA LEU A 167 14.35 4.99 7.30
C LEU A 167 12.87 4.97 7.71
N CYS A 168 12.16 3.86 7.50
CA CYS A 168 10.76 3.74 7.90
C CYS A 168 10.57 3.85 9.41
N MET A 169 11.47 3.28 10.23
CA MET A 169 11.37 3.37 11.69
C MET A 169 11.47 4.81 12.22
N GLU A 170 12.14 5.69 11.48
CA GLU A 170 12.28 7.12 11.80
C GLU A 170 11.07 7.95 11.32
N ALA A 171 10.17 7.37 10.50
CA ALA A 171 9.05 8.08 9.88
C ALA A 171 7.84 8.26 10.82
N GLY A 172 8.03 8.18 12.14
CA GLY A 172 7.01 8.39 13.16
C GLY A 172 5.74 7.56 12.91
N SER A 173 4.59 8.23 12.88
CA SER A 173 3.28 7.60 12.64
C SER A 173 3.16 6.85 11.32
N PHE A 174 4.06 7.09 10.36
CA PHE A 174 4.07 6.41 9.06
C PHE A 174 4.92 5.13 9.04
N SER A 175 5.63 4.81 10.13
CA SER A 175 6.54 3.65 10.19
C SER A 175 5.88 2.34 9.77
N GLY A 176 4.67 2.05 10.26
CA GLY A 176 3.91 0.86 9.89
C GLY A 176 3.63 0.81 8.39
N ASN A 177 2.91 1.81 7.88
CA ASN A 177 2.54 1.92 6.46
C ASN A 177 3.78 1.89 5.54
N CYS A 178 4.87 2.53 5.94
CA CYS A 178 6.13 2.52 5.21
C CYS A 178 6.69 1.09 5.08
N GLN A 179 6.81 0.35 6.18
CA GLN A 179 7.33 -1.02 6.18
C GLN A 179 6.47 -1.96 5.35
N GLU A 180 5.16 -1.83 5.47
CA GLU A 180 4.19 -2.58 4.67
C GLU A 180 4.35 -2.32 3.17
N HIS A 181 4.52 -1.05 2.79
CA HIS A 181 4.73 -0.66 1.41
C HIS A 181 6.03 -1.25 0.84
N LEU A 182 7.12 -1.27 1.63
CA LEU A 182 8.37 -1.90 1.20
C LEU A 182 8.21 -3.40 0.92
N ILE A 183 7.43 -4.12 1.74
CA ILE A 183 7.10 -5.53 1.51
C ILE A 183 6.33 -5.71 0.20
N MET A 184 5.29 -4.89 -0.04
CA MET A 184 4.54 -4.92 -1.29
C MET A 184 5.45 -4.65 -2.51
N MET A 185 6.38 -3.70 -2.41
CA MET A 185 7.33 -3.40 -3.50
C MET A 185 8.22 -4.59 -3.85
N LEU A 186 8.67 -5.35 -2.84
CA LEU A 186 9.45 -6.57 -3.05
C LEU A 186 8.58 -7.69 -3.65
N ALA A 187 7.36 -7.87 -3.12
CA ALA A 187 6.40 -8.87 -3.60
C ALA A 187 6.01 -8.68 -5.07
N LYS A 188 5.92 -7.43 -5.55
CA LYS A 188 5.67 -7.09 -6.97
C LYS A 188 6.74 -7.58 -7.94
N LYS A 189 7.86 -8.14 -7.46
CA LYS A 189 8.90 -8.80 -8.26
C LYS A 189 8.69 -10.30 -8.44
N ALA A 190 7.57 -10.85 -7.95
CA ALA A 190 7.25 -12.25 -8.11
C ALA A 190 7.17 -12.64 -9.60
N PRO A 191 7.62 -13.85 -9.97
CA PRO A 191 7.40 -14.37 -11.31
C PRO A 191 5.91 -14.70 -11.51
N SER A 192 5.53 -15.01 -12.75
CA SER A 192 4.22 -15.61 -13.05
C SER A 192 4.07 -16.97 -12.35
N ALA A 193 2.85 -17.37 -11.99
CA ALA A 193 2.53 -18.72 -11.51
C ALA A 193 2.83 -19.83 -12.54
N HIS A 194 3.07 -19.50 -13.81
CA HIS A 194 3.62 -20.42 -14.83
C HIS A 194 5.15 -20.56 -14.75
N ALA A 195 5.80 -20.03 -13.70
CA ALA A 195 7.20 -20.27 -13.41
C ALA A 195 7.49 -21.78 -13.37
N LYS A 196 8.65 -22.18 -13.88
CA LYS A 196 9.00 -23.61 -14.03
C LYS A 196 10.02 -24.07 -13.02
N THR A 197 10.74 -23.13 -12.43
CA THR A 197 11.90 -23.45 -11.59
C THR A 197 11.95 -22.52 -10.39
N MET A 198 12.59 -22.99 -9.32
CA MET A 198 12.87 -22.14 -8.16
C MET A 198 13.79 -20.96 -8.49
N LYS A 199 14.57 -21.04 -9.57
CA LYS A 199 15.38 -19.92 -10.05
C LYS A 199 14.53 -18.73 -10.46
N ASP A 200 13.33 -18.96 -11.00
CA ASP A 200 12.38 -17.89 -11.36
C ASP A 200 11.91 -17.12 -10.10
N TRP A 201 11.91 -17.78 -8.95
CA TRP A 201 11.54 -17.22 -7.64
C TRP A 201 12.73 -16.61 -6.86
N ALA A 202 13.94 -16.57 -7.45
CA ALA A 202 15.15 -16.14 -6.75
C ALA A 202 15.05 -14.71 -6.17
N LEU A 203 14.35 -13.79 -6.84
CA LEU A 203 14.13 -12.42 -6.33
C LEU A 203 13.29 -12.41 -5.05
N ILE A 204 12.27 -13.27 -4.95
CA ILE A 204 11.43 -13.40 -3.75
C ILE A 204 12.20 -14.11 -2.63
N GLN A 205 13.00 -15.13 -2.94
CA GLN A 205 13.88 -15.77 -1.95
C GLN A 205 14.90 -14.78 -1.37
N SER A 206 15.51 -13.95 -2.23
CA SER A 206 16.41 -12.88 -1.81
C SER A 206 15.70 -11.84 -0.93
N ALA A 207 14.48 -11.42 -1.31
CA ALA A 207 13.64 -10.55 -0.50
C ALA A 207 13.31 -11.16 0.87
N SER A 208 12.90 -12.43 0.92
CA SER A 208 12.58 -13.13 2.17
C SER A 208 13.80 -13.22 3.11
N SER A 209 14.98 -13.44 2.55
CA SER A 209 16.24 -13.43 3.29
C SER A 209 16.57 -12.04 3.84
N ALA A 210 16.35 -10.98 3.05
CA ALA A 210 16.53 -9.60 3.49
C ALA A 210 15.55 -9.21 4.62
N VAL A 211 14.28 -9.65 4.54
CA VAL A 211 13.30 -9.47 5.62
C VAL A 211 13.79 -10.14 6.90
N ARG A 212 14.24 -11.40 6.82
CA ARG A 212 14.79 -12.12 7.98
C ARG A 212 16.00 -11.40 8.58
N ALA A 213 16.96 -10.98 7.75
CA ALA A 213 18.16 -10.31 8.20
C ALA A 213 17.84 -8.96 8.87
N ALA A 214 16.86 -8.21 8.34
CA ALA A 214 16.45 -6.93 8.90
C ALA A 214 15.73 -7.08 10.24
N TRP A 215 14.91 -8.12 10.43
CA TRP A 215 14.00 -8.17 11.59
C TRP A 215 14.33 -9.22 12.64
N SER A 216 15.03 -10.30 12.32
CA SER A 216 15.26 -11.43 13.25
C SER A 216 15.86 -11.04 14.60
N TRP A 217 16.76 -10.06 14.64
CA TRP A 217 17.38 -9.55 15.85
C TRP A 217 16.66 -8.34 16.46
N ARG A 218 15.80 -7.65 15.69
CA ARG A 218 15.05 -6.46 16.12
C ARG A 218 13.73 -6.85 16.78
N ASP A 219 12.95 -7.67 16.08
CA ASP A 219 11.62 -8.11 16.47
C ASP A 219 11.27 -9.38 15.68
N ARG A 220 11.35 -10.53 16.36
CA ARG A 220 11.09 -11.83 15.75
C ARG A 220 9.63 -12.02 15.33
N ALA A 221 8.68 -11.52 16.11
CA ALA A 221 7.27 -11.64 15.79
C ALA A 221 6.95 -10.84 14.50
N LYS A 222 7.49 -9.63 14.41
CA LYS A 222 7.35 -8.78 13.22
C LYS A 222 8.07 -9.34 12.00
N MET A 223 9.22 -10.00 12.20
CA MET A 223 9.90 -10.76 11.14
C MET A 223 8.97 -11.83 10.55
N GLU A 224 8.35 -12.65 11.39
CA GLU A 224 7.45 -13.74 10.97
C GLU A 224 6.23 -13.17 10.21
N ILE A 225 5.61 -12.10 10.73
CA ILE A 225 4.50 -11.40 10.07
C ILE A 225 4.91 -10.88 8.68
N PHE A 226 6.06 -10.22 8.57
CA PHE A 226 6.51 -9.67 7.29
C PHE A 226 6.99 -10.74 6.31
N GLN A 227 7.55 -11.85 6.78
CA GLN A 227 7.87 -12.99 5.91
C GLN A 227 6.60 -13.61 5.34
N GLU A 228 5.60 -13.87 6.17
CA GLU A 228 4.32 -14.43 5.74
C GLU A 228 3.63 -13.50 4.74
N ARG A 229 3.55 -12.19 5.05
CA ARG A 229 2.96 -11.21 4.15
C ARG A 229 3.69 -11.11 2.82
N LEU A 230 5.03 -11.08 2.82
CA LEU A 230 5.82 -11.06 1.59
C LEU A 230 5.44 -12.23 0.67
N TRP A 231 5.32 -13.44 1.21
CA TRP A 231 4.97 -14.62 0.43
C TRP A 231 3.51 -14.60 -0.03
N SER A 232 2.57 -14.23 0.84
CA SER A 232 1.15 -14.08 0.48
C SER A 232 0.96 -13.10 -0.69
N GLU A 233 1.62 -11.94 -0.63
CA GLU A 233 1.58 -10.91 -1.66
C GLU A 233 2.27 -11.36 -2.95
N ALA A 234 3.47 -11.96 -2.85
CA ALA A 234 4.21 -12.43 -4.01
C ALA A 234 3.44 -13.51 -4.77
N ILE A 235 2.82 -14.44 -4.04
CA ILE A 235 1.99 -15.49 -4.63
C ILE A 235 0.71 -14.89 -5.24
N GLY A 236 0.04 -13.94 -4.57
CA GLY A 236 -1.09 -13.21 -5.15
C GLY A 236 -0.73 -12.49 -6.46
N VAL A 237 0.40 -11.79 -6.49
CA VAL A 237 0.95 -11.16 -7.70
C VAL A 237 1.23 -12.21 -8.78
N SER A 238 1.78 -13.38 -8.43
CA SER A 238 2.12 -14.41 -9.41
C SER A 238 0.90 -14.93 -10.18
N TYR A 239 -0.29 -14.94 -9.57
CA TYR A 239 -1.54 -15.39 -10.20
C TYR A 239 -2.30 -14.28 -10.96
N THR A 240 -1.83 -13.04 -10.84
CA THR A 240 -2.46 -11.88 -11.50
C THR A 240 -2.35 -12.02 -13.03
N GLY A 241 -3.48 -11.91 -13.73
CA GLY A 241 -3.52 -11.94 -15.20
C GLY A 241 -3.32 -13.33 -15.83
N ILE A 242 -3.26 -14.41 -15.03
CA ILE A 242 -3.02 -15.76 -15.57
C ILE A 242 -4.29 -16.40 -16.11
N LYS A 243 -4.21 -16.98 -17.31
CA LYS A 243 -5.22 -17.89 -17.90
C LYS A 243 -4.51 -18.86 -18.86
N PRO A 244 -4.66 -20.19 -18.72
CA PRO A 244 -5.42 -20.89 -17.68
C PRO A 244 -4.73 -20.86 -16.32
N VAL A 245 -5.53 -20.97 -15.25
CA VAL A 245 -5.05 -21.15 -13.87
C VAL A 245 -4.33 -22.51 -13.75
N THR A 246 -3.27 -22.56 -12.95
CA THR A 246 -2.38 -23.71 -12.79
C THR A 246 -1.98 -23.90 -11.33
N GLY A 247 -1.49 -25.10 -11.01
CA GLY A 247 -0.84 -25.40 -9.75
C GLY A 247 0.66 -25.67 -9.86
N ASP A 248 1.33 -25.22 -10.93
CA ASP A 248 2.81 -25.35 -11.07
C ASP A 248 3.55 -24.85 -9.81
N VAL A 249 3.04 -23.80 -9.17
CA VAL A 249 3.62 -23.22 -7.94
C VAL A 249 3.66 -24.20 -6.74
N PHE A 250 2.72 -25.16 -6.66
CA PHE A 250 2.72 -26.16 -5.57
C PHE A 250 3.96 -27.06 -5.57
N GLU A 251 4.53 -27.34 -6.74
CA GLU A 251 5.75 -28.17 -6.87
C GLU A 251 7.02 -27.38 -6.59
N LEU A 252 6.96 -26.06 -6.73
CA LEU A 252 8.09 -25.17 -6.54
C LEU A 252 8.25 -24.79 -5.06
N LEU A 253 7.15 -24.40 -4.41
CA LEU A 253 7.18 -23.88 -3.05
C LEU A 253 7.03 -24.98 -1.99
N SER A 254 7.58 -24.73 -0.80
CA SER A 254 7.36 -25.61 0.35
C SER A 254 5.88 -25.66 0.74
N LYS A 255 5.49 -26.74 1.43
CA LYS A 255 4.11 -26.96 1.89
C LYS A 255 3.59 -25.83 2.78
N ASP A 256 4.47 -25.17 3.53
CA ASP A 256 4.12 -24.02 4.37
C ASP A 256 3.49 -22.87 3.58
N PHE A 257 3.78 -22.75 2.28
CA PHE A 257 3.21 -21.72 1.40
C PHE A 257 2.00 -22.18 0.60
N HIS A 258 1.67 -23.49 0.61
CA HIS A 258 0.53 -24.04 -0.12
C HIS A 258 -0.81 -23.35 0.23
N PRO A 259 -1.09 -22.98 1.49
CA PRO A 259 -2.29 -22.22 1.81
C PRO A 259 -2.39 -20.88 1.06
N HIS A 260 -1.28 -20.16 0.86
CA HIS A 260 -1.28 -18.92 0.08
C HIS A 260 -1.49 -19.18 -1.42
N VAL A 261 -0.95 -20.29 -1.93
CA VAL A 261 -1.18 -20.73 -3.33
C VAL A 261 -2.66 -21.00 -3.55
N ARG A 262 -3.33 -21.73 -2.64
CA ARG A 262 -4.78 -21.96 -2.71
C ARG A 262 -5.56 -20.66 -2.74
N SER A 263 -5.24 -19.71 -1.87
CA SER A 263 -5.87 -18.38 -1.86
C SER A 263 -5.74 -17.65 -3.20
N ALA A 264 -4.54 -17.58 -3.75
CA ALA A 264 -4.29 -16.89 -5.01
C ALA A 264 -4.98 -17.58 -6.20
N LEU A 265 -4.95 -18.92 -6.20
CA LEU A 265 -5.58 -19.76 -7.20
C LEU A 265 -7.11 -19.60 -7.20
N THR A 266 -7.78 -19.72 -6.04
CA THR A 266 -9.24 -19.62 -5.94
C THR A 266 -9.72 -18.22 -6.30
N ARG A 267 -9.05 -17.17 -5.79
CA ARG A 267 -9.36 -15.78 -6.18
C ARG A 267 -9.26 -15.60 -7.69
N ARG A 268 -8.21 -16.14 -8.32
CA ARG A 268 -8.04 -16.00 -9.77
C ARG A 268 -9.12 -16.75 -10.55
N LEU A 269 -9.54 -17.93 -10.09
CA LEU A 269 -10.64 -18.68 -10.71
C LEU A 269 -11.94 -17.87 -10.71
N LEU A 270 -12.35 -17.35 -9.55
CA LEU A 270 -13.57 -16.55 -9.41
C LEU A 270 -13.49 -15.16 -10.09
N GLN A 271 -12.30 -14.72 -10.51
CA GLN A 271 -12.13 -13.53 -11.34
C GLN A 271 -12.25 -13.82 -12.85
N ILE A 272 -11.97 -15.06 -13.27
CA ILE A 272 -12.08 -15.46 -14.69
C ILE A 272 -13.52 -15.83 -15.02
N ASP A 273 -14.15 -16.58 -14.11
CA ASP A 273 -15.50 -17.10 -14.24
C ASP A 273 -16.35 -16.52 -13.11
N ALA A 274 -17.58 -16.12 -13.43
CA ALA A 274 -18.41 -15.38 -12.49
C ALA A 274 -18.83 -16.28 -11.30
N PRO A 275 -18.73 -15.84 -10.03
CA PRO A 275 -18.94 -16.70 -8.86
C PRO A 275 -20.28 -17.47 -8.84
N GLN A 276 -21.32 -16.94 -9.47
CA GLN A 276 -22.65 -17.52 -9.58
C GLN A 276 -22.77 -18.71 -10.54
N THR A 277 -21.72 -19.05 -11.29
CA THR A 277 -21.79 -20.14 -12.28
C THR A 277 -21.83 -21.52 -11.66
N HIS A 278 -21.33 -21.67 -10.42
CA HIS A 278 -21.12 -22.95 -9.77
C HIS A 278 -21.50 -22.90 -8.29
N LYS A 279 -21.90 -24.05 -7.75
CA LYS A 279 -22.04 -24.28 -6.30
C LYS A 279 -20.66 -24.38 -5.64
N LEU A 280 -20.62 -24.32 -4.32
CA LEU A 280 -19.39 -24.38 -3.54
C LEU A 280 -18.57 -25.64 -3.85
N SER A 281 -19.21 -26.81 -3.85
CA SER A 281 -18.54 -28.09 -4.14
C SER A 281 -17.89 -28.11 -5.54
N THR A 282 -18.59 -27.60 -6.55
CA THR A 282 -18.07 -27.51 -7.92
C THR A 282 -16.90 -26.53 -8.01
N TRP A 283 -16.91 -25.41 -7.30
CA TRP A 283 -15.75 -24.52 -7.21
C TRP A 283 -14.54 -25.19 -6.55
N VAL A 284 -14.76 -25.96 -5.49
CA VAL A 284 -13.70 -26.72 -4.81
C VAL A 284 -13.11 -27.77 -5.76
N GLU A 285 -13.93 -28.54 -6.48
CA GLU A 285 -13.49 -29.50 -7.50
C GLU A 285 -12.67 -28.84 -8.62
N LEU A 286 -13.13 -27.69 -9.12
CA LEU A 286 -12.42 -26.91 -10.14
C LEU A 286 -11.07 -26.41 -9.63
N ALA A 287 -11.02 -25.92 -8.39
CA ALA A 287 -9.80 -25.44 -7.77
C ALA A 287 -8.81 -26.58 -7.51
N GLN A 288 -9.29 -27.75 -7.09
CA GLN A 288 -8.49 -28.96 -6.92
C GLN A 288 -7.91 -29.44 -8.26
N THR A 289 -8.74 -29.44 -9.31
CA THR A 289 -8.31 -29.76 -10.67
C THR A 289 -7.23 -28.79 -11.15
N CYS A 290 -7.40 -27.49 -10.90
CA CYS A 290 -6.39 -26.49 -11.28
C CYS A 290 -5.10 -26.63 -10.49
N SER A 291 -5.15 -27.04 -9.22
CA SER A 291 -3.98 -27.25 -8.35
C SER A 291 -3.07 -28.40 -8.83
N THR A 292 -3.65 -29.38 -9.54
CA THR A 292 -2.89 -30.49 -10.14
C THR A 292 -2.53 -30.26 -11.60
N LYS A 293 -3.19 -29.31 -12.27
CA LYS A 293 -2.94 -29.00 -13.68
C LYS A 293 -1.60 -28.31 -13.89
N ARG A 294 -0.82 -28.83 -14.84
CA ARG A 294 0.45 -28.24 -15.31
C ARG A 294 0.25 -27.53 -16.63
N VAL A 295 0.79 -26.31 -16.74
CA VAL A 295 0.63 -25.50 -17.95
C VAL A 295 2.01 -25.20 -18.51
N GLY A 296 2.33 -25.78 -19.68
CA GLY A 296 3.53 -25.41 -20.42
C GLY A 296 3.55 -23.90 -20.70
N THR A 297 4.75 -23.30 -20.73
CA THR A 297 4.98 -21.87 -20.91
C THR A 297 4.19 -21.29 -22.08
N LYS A 298 3.03 -20.71 -21.79
CA LYS A 298 2.34 -19.77 -22.66
C LYS A 298 2.47 -18.42 -21.99
N ARG A 299 3.11 -17.46 -22.68
CA ARG A 299 3.12 -16.08 -22.21
C ARG A 299 1.66 -15.63 -22.10
N SER A 300 1.16 -15.39 -20.89
CA SER A 300 -0.11 -14.69 -20.71
C SER A 300 0.07 -13.27 -21.27
N ARG A 301 -0.83 -12.85 -22.16
CA ARG A 301 -0.82 -11.51 -22.75
C ARG A 301 -1.47 -10.46 -21.84
N ASP A 302 -2.19 -10.87 -20.79
CA ASP A 302 -2.89 -9.96 -19.87
C ASP A 302 -2.00 -9.53 -18.69
N VAL A 303 -0.98 -8.73 -18.98
CA VAL A 303 -0.09 -8.15 -17.94
C VAL A 303 -0.71 -6.89 -17.30
N GLU A 304 -1.88 -6.44 -17.77
CA GLU A 304 -2.46 -5.18 -17.31
C GLU A 304 -3.34 -5.29 -16.06
N SER A 305 -3.75 -6.49 -15.63
CA SER A 305 -4.48 -6.58 -14.37
C SER A 305 -3.56 -6.20 -13.21
N ARG A 306 -3.89 -5.13 -12.50
CA ARG A 306 -3.15 -4.74 -11.30
C ARG A 306 -3.63 -5.60 -10.15
N PHE A 307 -2.70 -6.14 -9.37
CA PHE A 307 -3.03 -6.73 -8.08
C PHE A 307 -3.73 -5.67 -7.21
N GLN A 308 -4.95 -5.98 -6.76
CA GLN A 308 -5.72 -5.12 -5.87
C GLN A 308 -5.67 -5.73 -4.47
N ALA A 309 -5.28 -4.91 -3.48
CA ALA A 309 -5.44 -5.26 -2.08
C ALA A 309 -6.93 -5.54 -1.81
N VAL A 310 -7.20 -6.56 -1.01
CA VAL A 310 -8.58 -6.92 -0.63
C VAL A 310 -8.99 -6.14 0.62
N ALA A 311 -10.29 -5.87 0.76
CA ALA A 311 -10.86 -5.34 1.99
C ALA A 311 -10.50 -6.25 3.17
N ASP A 312 -10.22 -5.70 4.34
CA ASP A 312 -9.90 -6.52 5.53
C ASP A 312 -11.17 -7.00 6.22
N LEU A 313 -11.49 -8.29 6.09
CA LEU A 313 -12.66 -8.93 6.72
C LEU A 313 -12.25 -9.72 7.99
N TRP A 314 -11.09 -9.42 8.56
CA TRP A 314 -10.59 -10.11 9.75
C TRP A 314 -10.94 -9.36 11.03
N GLU A 315 -11.34 -10.09 12.07
CA GLU A 315 -11.64 -9.51 13.38
C GLU A 315 -10.42 -9.51 14.30
N THR A 316 -10.24 -8.41 15.03
CA THR A 316 -9.29 -8.36 16.12
C THR A 316 -9.73 -9.31 17.24
N GLY A 317 -8.86 -10.23 17.66
CA GLY A 317 -9.11 -11.09 18.83
C GLY A 317 -9.39 -12.55 18.52
N ILE A 318 -9.50 -12.95 17.24
CA ILE A 318 -9.55 -14.36 16.85
C ILE A 318 -8.20 -15.03 17.19
N GLN A 319 -8.21 -16.01 18.09
CA GLN A 319 -7.02 -16.76 18.51
C GLN A 319 -6.71 -17.99 17.62
N GLU A 320 -7.53 -18.23 16.60
CA GLU A 320 -7.42 -19.38 15.72
C GLU A 320 -6.21 -19.26 14.77
N LYS A 321 -5.70 -20.42 14.33
CA LYS A 321 -4.60 -20.49 13.36
C LYS A 321 -5.03 -19.73 12.09
N SER A 322 -4.28 -18.69 11.76
CA SER A 322 -4.58 -17.80 10.64
C SER A 322 -3.32 -17.42 9.90
N ILE A 323 -3.49 -17.15 8.60
CA ILE A 323 -2.41 -16.72 7.72
C ILE A 323 -2.76 -15.41 7.03
N SER A 324 -1.74 -14.66 6.61
CA SER A 324 -1.90 -13.48 5.76
C SER A 324 -2.62 -13.82 4.43
N TYR A 325 -3.61 -13.02 4.06
CA TYR A 325 -4.40 -13.17 2.85
C TYR A 325 -4.29 -11.92 1.97
N MET A 326 -3.39 -11.97 0.96
CA MET A 326 -3.29 -10.98 -0.12
C MET A 326 -3.33 -9.51 0.33
N ALA A 327 -2.36 -9.14 1.17
CA ALA A 327 -2.13 -7.85 1.82
C ALA A 327 -2.26 -7.88 3.35
N THR A 328 -2.96 -6.91 3.94
CA THR A 328 -3.08 -6.73 5.40
C THR A 328 -4.08 -7.67 6.04
N SER A 329 -4.97 -8.30 5.27
CA SER A 329 -5.99 -9.17 5.82
C SER A 329 -5.46 -10.55 6.19
N ARG A 330 -6.26 -11.32 6.93
CA ARG A 330 -5.98 -12.69 7.31
C ARG A 330 -7.16 -13.60 6.95
N ARG A 331 -6.89 -14.91 6.93
CA ARG A 331 -7.91 -15.96 6.86
C ARG A 331 -7.58 -17.11 7.80
N LEU A 332 -8.60 -17.89 8.14
CA LEU A 332 -8.42 -19.19 8.80
C LEU A 332 -7.70 -20.15 7.86
N VAL A 333 -6.96 -21.10 8.42
CA VAL A 333 -6.23 -22.14 7.68
C VAL A 333 -6.49 -23.51 8.31
N SER A 334 -6.63 -24.54 7.49
CA SER A 334 -6.71 -25.93 7.93
C SER A 334 -5.44 -26.69 7.57
N ASP A 335 -5.09 -27.70 8.36
CA ASP A 335 -4.05 -28.67 8.01
C ASP A 335 -4.56 -29.74 7.01
N ASP A 336 -5.88 -29.84 6.85
CA ASP A 336 -6.52 -30.61 5.80
C ASP A 336 -6.63 -29.78 4.52
N ASP A 337 -6.04 -30.28 3.43
CA ASP A 337 -5.92 -29.58 2.15
C ASP A 337 -7.28 -29.27 1.49
N GLU A 338 -8.27 -30.15 1.64
CA GLU A 338 -9.60 -29.99 1.06
C GLU A 338 -10.41 -28.96 1.84
N ILE A 339 -10.35 -29.01 3.17
CA ILE A 339 -10.96 -27.99 4.04
C ILE A 339 -10.32 -26.63 3.81
N ASP A 340 -8.98 -26.56 3.71
CA ASP A 340 -8.27 -25.30 3.44
C ASP A 340 -8.62 -24.72 2.07
N LEU A 341 -8.78 -25.57 1.05
CA LEU A 341 -9.22 -25.16 -0.27
C LEU A 341 -10.65 -24.61 -0.26
N THR A 342 -11.55 -25.25 0.50
CA THR A 342 -12.93 -24.80 0.68
C THR A 342 -12.99 -23.43 1.35
N ILE A 343 -12.21 -23.23 2.42
CA ILE A 343 -12.03 -21.93 3.09
C ILE A 343 -11.51 -20.88 2.10
N ALA A 344 -10.52 -21.23 1.27
CA ALA A 344 -9.98 -20.32 0.26
C ALA A 344 -10.98 -19.93 -0.82
N VAL A 345 -11.96 -20.80 -1.18
CA VAL A 345 -13.06 -20.44 -2.09
C VAL A 345 -14.01 -19.45 -1.43
N LEU A 346 -14.39 -19.66 -0.16
CA LEU A 346 -15.27 -18.74 0.57
C LEU A 346 -14.64 -17.35 0.74
N GLU A 347 -13.35 -17.30 1.10
CA GLU A 347 -12.59 -16.04 1.21
C GLU A 347 -12.50 -15.28 -0.12
N ALA A 348 -12.34 -16.00 -1.23
CA ALA A 348 -12.36 -15.40 -2.56
C ALA A 348 -13.76 -14.84 -2.90
N ALA A 349 -14.81 -15.61 -2.64
CA ALA A 349 -16.20 -15.23 -2.89
C ALA A 349 -16.64 -13.99 -2.09
N ALA A 350 -16.17 -13.86 -0.84
CA ALA A 350 -16.45 -12.73 0.02
C ALA A 350 -15.78 -11.42 -0.44
N ARG A 351 -14.63 -11.50 -1.11
CA ARG A 351 -13.74 -10.34 -1.35
C ARG A 351 -13.68 -9.89 -2.82
N ILE A 352 -14.30 -10.63 -3.74
CA ILE A 352 -14.50 -10.17 -5.11
C ILE A 352 -15.79 -9.34 -5.13
N PRO A 353 -15.75 -8.05 -5.57
CA PRO A 353 -16.93 -7.21 -5.59
C PRO A 353 -17.82 -7.51 -6.83
N PRO A 354 -19.15 -7.65 -6.68
CA PRO A 354 -19.88 -7.74 -5.41
C PRO A 354 -19.67 -9.10 -4.72
N ALA A 355 -19.63 -9.10 -3.38
CA ALA A 355 -19.45 -10.33 -2.61
C ALA A 355 -20.56 -11.36 -2.93
N HIS A 356 -20.18 -12.63 -3.06
CA HIS A 356 -21.11 -13.68 -3.48
C HIS A 356 -21.73 -14.42 -2.28
N ILE A 357 -22.80 -13.83 -1.74
CA ILE A 357 -23.52 -14.32 -0.56
C ILE A 357 -23.97 -15.80 -0.66
N PRO A 358 -24.53 -16.30 -1.78
CA PRO A 358 -25.02 -17.69 -1.82
C PRO A 358 -23.93 -18.75 -1.57
N LEU A 359 -22.67 -18.48 -1.95
CA LEU A 359 -21.58 -19.41 -1.66
C LEU A 359 -21.22 -19.43 -0.17
N LEU A 360 -21.35 -18.28 0.50
CA LEU A 360 -21.15 -18.18 1.94
C LEU A 360 -22.29 -18.90 2.69
N GLU A 361 -23.53 -18.80 2.22
CA GLU A 361 -24.67 -19.54 2.77
C GLU A 361 -24.51 -21.05 2.63
N GLU A 362 -24.00 -21.54 1.50
CA GLU A 362 -23.62 -22.96 1.35
C GLU A 362 -22.54 -23.37 2.38
N GLY A 363 -21.59 -22.47 2.68
CA GLY A 363 -20.57 -22.70 3.71
C GLY A 363 -21.13 -22.82 5.14
N LEU A 364 -22.25 -22.16 5.46
CA LEU A 364 -22.90 -22.25 6.78
C LEU A 364 -23.46 -23.65 7.10
N ILE A 365 -23.87 -24.39 6.06
CA ILE A 365 -24.43 -25.74 6.20
C ILE A 365 -23.41 -26.83 5.86
N HIS A 366 -22.15 -26.47 5.66
CA HIS A 366 -21.06 -27.42 5.39
C HIS A 366 -20.83 -28.34 6.58
N GLU A 367 -20.40 -29.60 6.38
CA GLU A 367 -20.24 -30.57 7.47
C GLU A 367 -19.09 -30.21 8.44
N HIS A 368 -18.05 -29.54 7.94
CA HIS A 368 -16.87 -29.18 8.71
C HIS A 368 -17.01 -27.83 9.45
N VAL A 369 -16.84 -27.85 10.77
CA VAL A 369 -17.00 -26.66 11.66
C VAL A 369 -16.17 -25.45 11.22
N LEU A 370 -14.91 -25.65 10.83
CA LEU A 370 -14.05 -24.53 10.42
C LEU A 370 -14.55 -23.80 9.14
N VAL A 371 -15.24 -24.53 8.26
CA VAL A 371 -15.86 -23.95 7.05
C VAL A 371 -17.09 -23.13 7.46
N GLN A 372 -17.93 -23.65 8.36
CA GLN A 372 -19.08 -22.94 8.92
C GLN A 372 -18.65 -21.64 9.63
N GLN A 373 -17.60 -21.70 10.46
CA GLN A 373 -17.04 -20.55 11.15
C GLN A 373 -16.53 -19.49 10.18
N THR A 374 -15.81 -19.92 9.13
CA THR A 374 -15.32 -19.02 8.07
C THR A 374 -16.48 -18.32 7.38
N ALA A 375 -17.50 -19.07 6.94
CA ALA A 375 -18.67 -18.53 6.26
C ALA A 375 -19.42 -17.51 7.13
N LYS A 376 -19.67 -17.86 8.40
CA LYS A 376 -20.35 -16.99 9.36
C LYS A 376 -19.63 -15.67 9.54
N ARG A 377 -18.32 -15.71 9.85
CA ARG A 377 -17.50 -14.49 10.04
C ARG A 377 -17.53 -13.60 8.80
N LEU A 378 -17.39 -14.18 7.61
CA LEU A 378 -17.39 -13.42 6.36
C LEU A 378 -18.74 -12.74 6.12
N LEU A 379 -19.85 -13.43 6.38
CA LEU A 379 -21.20 -12.86 6.26
C LEU A 379 -21.42 -11.69 7.23
N GLU A 380 -21.03 -11.85 8.49
CA GLU A 380 -21.13 -10.79 9.50
C GLU A 380 -20.36 -9.54 9.04
N LYS A 381 -19.13 -9.71 8.54
CA LYS A 381 -18.28 -8.60 8.08
C LYS A 381 -18.69 -7.93 6.78
N ILE A 382 -19.45 -8.60 5.92
CA ILE A 382 -19.98 -7.99 4.69
C ILE A 382 -21.23 -7.14 5.00
N GLN A 383 -21.92 -7.44 6.09
CA GLN A 383 -23.13 -6.73 6.52
C GLN A 383 -22.84 -5.50 7.38
N ASP A 384 -21.69 -5.50 8.07
CA ASP A 384 -21.10 -4.34 8.76
C ASP A 384 -20.64 -3.26 7.75
#